data_AF-A0A1F4RFT4-F1
#
_entry.id   AF-A0A1F4RFT4-F1
#
_cell.length_a   1.000
_cell.length_b   1.000
_cell.length_c   1.000
_cell.angle_alpha   90.00
_cell.angle_beta   90.00
_cell.angle_gamma   90.00
#
_symmetry.space_group_name_H-M   'P 1'
#
loop_
_entity.id
_entity.type
_entity.pdbx_description
1 polymer ?
#
loop_
_entity_poly.entity_id
_entity_poly.type
_entity_poly.pdbx_seq_one_letter_code
_entity_poly.pdbx_strand_id
1 'polypeptide(L)'
;MAKNSPDQQQRILALRGYVELNKKDNQGSPVTVLERYKLAMQMASDVNEKRMVLSGVGTMNTTDALAMAKTYLIDESLKNEAEAAVMQIARNMGREHPEASKKALQEIIATTQNEMTKRNAQRILSWLN
;
A
#
# COMPACT_ATOMS: atom_id res chain seq x y z
N MET A 1 19.21 11.07 22.68
CA MET A 1 19.40 10.58 21.30
C MET A 1 18.14 10.89 20.53
N ALA A 2 18.15 11.92 19.67
CA ALA A 2 16.98 12.32 18.89
C ALA A 2 17.46 12.75 17.51
N LYS A 3 17.21 11.92 16.49
CA LYS A 3 17.32 12.30 15.07
C LYS A 3 15.98 12.02 14.39
N ASN A 4 14.91 12.56 14.97
CA ASN A 4 13.65 12.77 14.25
C ASN A 4 13.67 14.24 13.81
N SER A 5 14.35 14.51 12.70
CA SER A 5 14.39 15.85 12.13
C SER A 5 13.03 16.15 11.48
N PRO A 6 12.42 17.32 11.70
CA PRO A 6 11.23 17.79 10.97
C PRO A 6 11.34 17.62 9.43
N ASP A 7 12.58 17.68 8.95
CA ASP A 7 13.05 17.46 7.60
C ASP A 7 12.62 16.13 6.95
N GLN A 8 12.49 15.05 7.73
CA GLN A 8 12.14 13.72 7.22
C GLN A 8 10.63 13.51 7.07
N GLN A 9 9.85 13.99 8.05
CA GLN A 9 8.40 14.04 7.96
C GLN A 9 7.94 15.03 6.88
N GLN A 10 8.64 16.16 6.74
CA GLN A 10 8.47 17.08 5.62
C GLN A 10 8.81 16.42 4.28
N ARG A 11 9.85 15.58 4.21
CA ARG A 11 10.17 14.79 3.01
C ARG A 11 9.08 13.78 2.65
N ILE A 12 8.48 13.07 3.60
CA ILE A 12 7.38 12.13 3.32
C ILE A 12 6.11 12.87 2.92
N LEU A 13 5.78 13.98 3.57
CA LEU A 13 4.67 14.84 3.18
C LEU A 13 4.90 15.47 1.79
N ALA A 14 6.12 15.92 1.52
CA ALA A 14 6.53 16.40 0.20
C ALA A 14 6.47 15.29 -0.84
N LEU A 15 6.83 14.05 -0.48
CA LEU A 15 6.76 12.90 -1.38
C LEU A 15 5.32 12.48 -1.65
N ARG A 16 4.43 12.56 -0.64
CA ARG A 16 2.99 12.35 -0.79
C ARG A 16 2.37 13.44 -1.67
N GLY A 17 2.67 14.71 -1.41
CA GLY A 17 2.24 15.84 -2.23
C GLY A 17 2.79 15.76 -3.66
N TYR A 18 4.06 15.36 -3.81
CA TYR A 18 4.70 15.15 -5.10
C TYR A 18 4.05 14.01 -5.87
N VAL A 19 3.75 12.88 -5.22
CA VAL A 19 2.98 11.79 -5.83
C VAL A 19 1.58 12.24 -6.24
N GLU A 20 0.84 12.95 -5.37
CA GLU A 20 -0.50 13.44 -5.68
C GLU A 20 -0.50 14.46 -6.83
N LEU A 21 0.50 15.34 -6.90
CA LEU A 21 0.69 16.28 -8.00
C LEU A 21 1.05 15.55 -9.31
N ASN A 22 1.92 14.53 -9.26
CA ASN A 22 2.34 13.78 -10.45
C ASN A 22 1.25 12.81 -10.96
N LYS A 23 0.31 12.37 -10.11
CA LYS A 23 -0.91 11.67 -10.60
C LYS A 23 -1.71 12.55 -11.57
N LYS A 24 -1.60 13.88 -11.50
CA LYS A 24 -2.25 14.84 -12.40
C LYS A 24 -1.37 15.25 -13.59
N ASP A 25 -0.06 15.05 -13.51
CA ASP A 25 0.92 15.60 -14.44
C ASP A 25 1.93 14.53 -14.89
N ASN A 26 1.43 13.51 -15.58
CA ASN A 26 2.19 12.31 -15.94
C ASN A 26 2.98 12.47 -17.26
N GLN A 27 3.28 13.70 -17.69
CA GLN A 27 3.83 13.97 -19.03
C GLN A 27 5.36 14.08 -19.11
N GLY A 28 6.12 13.98 -18.01
CA GLY A 28 7.55 14.35 -18.06
C GLY A 28 8.57 13.59 -17.20
N SER A 29 8.18 12.63 -16.34
CA SER A 29 9.16 11.91 -15.49
C SER A 29 9.30 10.44 -15.91
N PRO A 30 10.52 9.94 -16.15
CA PRO A 30 10.74 8.53 -16.49
C PRO A 30 10.55 7.59 -15.31
N VAL A 31 10.53 8.11 -14.07
CA VAL A 31 10.34 7.31 -12.85
C VAL A 31 8.85 7.21 -12.55
N THR A 32 8.35 5.98 -12.55
CA THR A 32 6.96 5.68 -12.26
C THR A 32 6.58 6.07 -10.82
N VAL A 33 5.30 6.33 -10.58
CA VAL A 33 4.79 6.62 -9.23
C VAL A 33 5.16 5.52 -8.23
N LEU A 34 5.14 4.25 -8.67
CA LEU A 34 5.45 3.11 -7.79
C LEU A 34 6.92 3.07 -7.41
N GLU A 35 7.84 3.38 -8.33
CA GLU A 35 9.28 3.45 -8.03
C GLU A 35 9.58 4.50 -6.96
N ARG A 36 8.85 5.61 -6.95
CA ARG A 36 8.98 6.64 -5.90
C ARG A 36 8.54 6.11 -4.53
N TYR A 37 7.47 5.34 -4.46
CA TYR A 37 7.06 4.67 -3.22
C TYR A 37 8.07 3.60 -2.78
N LYS A 38 8.68 2.86 -3.71
CA LYS A 38 9.75 1.90 -3.40
C LYS A 38 10.96 2.60 -2.79
N LEU A 39 11.40 3.72 -3.36
CA LEU A 39 12.48 4.54 -2.80
C LEU A 39 12.11 5.10 -1.42
N ALA A 40 10.89 5.63 -1.26
CA ALA A 40 10.41 6.12 0.03
C ALA A 40 10.40 5.03 1.10
N MET A 41 10.02 3.80 0.75
CA MET A 41 10.06 2.65 1.66
C MET A 41 11.49 2.32 2.13
N GLN A 42 12.48 2.44 1.23
CA GLN A 42 13.89 2.23 1.55
C GLN A 42 14.46 3.34 2.43
N MET A 43 14.00 4.58 2.25
CA MET A 43 14.47 5.76 2.99
C MET A 43 13.80 5.93 4.36
N ALA A 44 12.62 5.33 4.57
CA ALA A 44 11.87 5.43 5.81
C ALA A 44 12.68 4.87 7.00
N SER A 45 12.93 5.69 8.01
CA SER A 45 13.81 5.35 9.13
C SER A 45 13.09 4.61 10.25
N ASP A 46 11.76 4.74 10.32
CA ASP A 46 10.94 4.10 11.35
C ASP A 46 9.68 3.42 10.79
N VAL A 47 9.01 2.66 11.67
CA VAL A 47 7.82 1.88 11.32
C VAL A 47 6.63 2.77 10.94
N ASN A 48 6.48 3.95 11.55
CA ASN A 48 5.37 4.85 11.24
C ASN A 48 5.52 5.44 9.84
N GLU A 49 6.74 5.81 9.45
CA GLU A 49 7.03 6.27 8.10
C GLU A 49 6.76 5.18 7.05
N LYS A 50 7.21 3.95 7.31
CA LYS A 50 6.92 2.80 6.43
C LYS A 50 5.42 2.53 6.31
N ARG A 51 4.66 2.67 7.40
CA ARG A 51 3.19 2.58 7.36
C ARG A 51 2.58 3.65 6.47
N MET A 52 3.02 4.91 6.60
CA MET A 52 2.55 5.99 5.72
C MET A 52 2.81 5.71 4.24
N VAL A 53 3.96 5.12 3.91
CA VAL A 53 4.29 4.69 2.54
C VAL A 53 3.32 3.61 2.07
N LEU A 54 3.05 2.58 2.88
CA LEU A 54 2.08 1.53 2.55
C LEU A 54 0.66 2.07 2.36
N SER A 55 0.21 3.01 3.20
CA SER A 55 -1.09 3.67 3.01
C SER A 55 -1.18 4.35 1.64
N GLY A 56 -0.08 4.97 1.20
CA GLY A 56 0.00 5.60 -0.12
C GLY A 56 -0.06 4.58 -1.26
N VAL A 57 0.70 3.48 -1.14
CA VAL A 57 0.66 2.35 -2.09
C VAL A 57 -0.74 1.77 -2.21
N GLY A 58 -1.51 1.69 -1.11
CA GLY A 58 -2.90 1.23 -1.09
C GLY A 58 -3.85 2.00 -2.02
N THR A 59 -3.49 3.24 -2.39
CA THR A 59 -4.27 4.07 -3.33
C THR A 59 -3.92 3.83 -4.81
N MET A 60 -2.98 2.93 -5.09
CA MET A 60 -2.51 2.60 -6.43
C MET A 60 -3.19 1.32 -6.91
N ASN A 61 -4.08 1.44 -7.90
CA ASN A 61 -4.89 0.32 -8.38
C ASN A 61 -4.15 -0.49 -9.47
N THR A 62 -2.92 -0.93 -9.19
CA THR A 62 -2.10 -1.68 -10.14
C THR A 62 -1.61 -3.01 -9.55
N THR A 63 -1.35 -3.99 -10.41
CA THR A 63 -0.82 -5.31 -10.00
C THR A 63 0.54 -5.19 -9.30
N ASP A 64 1.37 -4.23 -9.71
CA ASP A 64 2.69 -4.03 -9.14
C ASP A 64 2.62 -3.41 -7.74
N ALA A 65 1.65 -2.52 -7.50
CA ALA A 65 1.39 -1.97 -6.17
C ALA A 65 0.86 -3.07 -5.23
N LEU A 66 -0.03 -3.93 -5.72
CA LEU A 66 -0.51 -5.10 -4.99
C LEU A 66 0.66 -6.02 -4.61
N ALA A 67 1.55 -6.33 -5.56
CA ALA A 67 2.72 -7.16 -5.32
C ALA A 67 3.65 -6.53 -4.27
N MET A 68 3.90 -5.21 -4.34
CA MET A 68 4.70 -4.50 -3.35
C MET A 68 4.07 -4.57 -1.95
N ALA A 69 2.77 -4.31 -1.81
CA ALA A 69 2.11 -4.36 -0.50
C ALA A 69 2.20 -5.76 0.14
N LYS A 70 2.07 -6.81 -0.67
CA LYS A 70 2.15 -8.20 -0.21
C LYS A 70 3.50 -8.57 0.42
N THR A 71 4.60 -7.97 -0.01
CA THR A 71 5.93 -8.29 0.56
C THR A 71 6.04 -7.93 2.04
N TYR A 72 5.18 -7.05 2.53
CA TYR A 72 5.18 -6.58 3.92
C TYR A 72 4.15 -7.31 4.82
N LEU A 73 3.43 -8.31 4.29
CA LEU A 73 2.50 -9.12 5.10
C LEU A 73 3.20 -10.01 6.13
N ILE A 74 4.49 -10.31 5.91
CA ILE A 74 5.31 -11.13 6.82
C ILE A 74 6.03 -10.29 7.89
N ASP A 75 6.07 -8.97 7.74
CA ASP A 75 6.65 -8.07 8.73
C ASP A 75 5.58 -7.73 9.77
N GLU A 76 5.67 -8.29 10.97
CA GLU A 76 4.68 -8.10 12.02
C GLU A 76 4.43 -6.62 12.38
N SER A 77 5.46 -5.77 12.25
CA SER A 77 5.35 -4.34 12.56
C SER A 77 4.56 -3.57 11.50
N LEU A 78 4.50 -4.10 10.27
CA LEU A 78 3.84 -3.49 9.11
C LEU A 78 2.61 -4.26 8.63
N LYS A 79 2.39 -5.47 9.13
CA LYS A 79 1.37 -6.42 8.66
C LYS A 79 -0.01 -5.78 8.54
N ASN A 80 -0.48 -5.11 9.58
CA ASN A 80 -1.81 -4.48 9.57
C ASN A 80 -1.96 -3.43 8.44
N GLU A 81 -0.92 -2.65 8.17
CA GLU A 81 -0.94 -1.63 7.11
C GLU A 81 -0.82 -2.28 5.73
N ALA A 82 -0.01 -3.32 5.61
CA ALA A 82 0.10 -4.11 4.39
C ALA A 82 -1.23 -4.80 4.05
N GLU A 83 -1.91 -5.39 5.03
CA GLU A 83 -3.25 -5.96 4.88
C GLU A 83 -4.26 -4.91 4.39
N ALA A 84 -4.25 -3.72 4.99
CA ALA A 84 -5.12 -2.61 4.59
C ALA A 84 -4.86 -2.18 3.13
N ALA A 85 -3.60 -2.00 2.75
CA ALA A 85 -3.22 -1.66 1.39
C ALA A 85 -3.62 -2.75 0.38
N VAL A 86 -3.34 -4.03 0.67
CA VAL A 86 -3.73 -5.16 -0.18
C VAL A 86 -5.24 -5.20 -0.39
N MET A 87 -6.04 -5.08 0.69
CA MET A 87 -7.51 -5.09 0.60
C MET A 87 -8.04 -3.91 -0.23
N GLN A 88 -7.47 -2.71 -0.06
CA GLN A 88 -7.90 -1.53 -0.80
C GLN A 88 -7.61 -1.66 -2.30
N ILE A 89 -6.40 -2.09 -2.66
CA ILE A 89 -6.00 -2.31 -4.05
C ILE A 89 -6.87 -3.40 -4.68
N ALA A 90 -7.05 -4.54 -4.00
CA ALA A 90 -7.86 -5.64 -4.49
C ALA A 90 -9.32 -5.23 -4.70
N ARG A 91 -9.90 -4.45 -3.78
CA ARG A 91 -11.26 -3.91 -3.93
C ARG A 91 -11.39 -3.06 -5.20
N ASN A 92 -10.45 -2.15 -5.43
CA ASN A 92 -10.53 -1.20 -6.55
C ASN A 92 -10.26 -1.88 -7.89
N MET A 93 -9.35 -2.86 -7.92
CA MET A 93 -9.01 -3.62 -9.12
C MET A 93 -10.02 -4.72 -9.45
N GLY A 94 -10.97 -5.03 -8.56
CA GLY A 94 -11.80 -6.21 -8.68
C GLY A 94 -12.66 -6.31 -9.95
N ARG A 95 -12.92 -5.18 -10.63
CA ARG A 95 -13.61 -5.18 -11.94
C ARG A 95 -12.69 -5.52 -13.10
N GLU A 96 -11.47 -5.00 -13.11
CA GLU A 96 -10.51 -5.14 -14.22
C GLU A 96 -9.65 -6.40 -14.07
N HIS A 97 -9.34 -6.78 -12.82
CA HIS A 97 -8.50 -7.91 -12.47
C HIS A 97 -9.13 -8.78 -11.36
N PRO A 98 -10.32 -9.36 -11.59
CA PRO A 98 -11.08 -10.09 -10.58
C PRO A 98 -10.28 -11.24 -9.95
N GLU A 99 -9.59 -12.05 -10.75
CA GLU A 99 -8.81 -13.19 -10.24
C GLU A 99 -7.67 -12.78 -9.31
N ALA A 100 -6.92 -11.73 -9.68
CA ALA A 100 -5.84 -11.22 -8.84
C ALA A 100 -6.37 -10.65 -7.52
N SER A 101 -7.47 -9.89 -7.58
CA SER A 101 -8.14 -9.35 -6.40
C SER A 101 -8.67 -10.44 -5.47
N LYS A 102 -9.37 -11.45 -6.02
CA LYS A 102 -9.91 -12.57 -5.25
C LYS A 102 -8.81 -13.34 -4.55
N LYS A 103 -7.73 -13.70 -5.28
CA LYS A 103 -6.58 -14.41 -4.71
C LYS A 103 -5.92 -13.63 -3.58
N ALA A 104 -5.74 -12.31 -3.75
CA ALA A 104 -5.17 -11.47 -2.71
C ALA A 104 -6.05 -11.43 -1.44
N LEU A 105 -7.36 -11.27 -1.59
CA LEU A 105 -8.29 -11.27 -0.46
C LEU A 105 -8.34 -12.62 0.25
N GLN A 106 -8.33 -13.72 -0.49
CA GLN A 106 -8.27 -15.07 0.07
C GLN A 106 -7.00 -15.29 0.91
N GLU A 107 -5.86 -14.80 0.42
CA GLU A 107 -4.59 -14.86 1.15
C GLU A 107 -4.65 -14.08 2.48
N ILE A 108 -5.23 -12.87 2.48
CA ILE A 108 -5.45 -12.11 3.72
C ILE A 108 -6.34 -12.89 4.69
N ILE A 109 -7.46 -13.45 4.21
CA ILE A 109 -8.40 -14.23 5.05
C ILE A 109 -7.71 -15.44 5.69
N ALA A 110 -6.79 -16.09 4.97
CA ALA A 110 -6.07 -17.27 5.46
C ALA A 110 -4.95 -16.94 6.45
N THR A 111 -4.34 -15.76 6.36
CA THR A 111 -3.08 -15.43 7.07
C THR A 111 -3.22 -14.38 8.16
N THR A 112 -4.29 -13.58 8.14
CA THR A 112 -4.54 -12.58 9.18
C THR A 112 -5.00 -13.23 10.47
N GLN A 113 -4.53 -12.69 11.60
CA GLN A 113 -5.03 -13.03 12.95
C GLN A 113 -6.04 -12.00 13.44
N ASN A 114 -6.29 -10.93 12.66
CA ASN A 114 -7.21 -9.87 13.03
C ASN A 114 -8.61 -10.18 12.52
N GLU A 115 -9.54 -10.47 13.44
CA GLU A 115 -10.92 -10.81 13.13
C GLU A 115 -11.70 -9.70 12.40
N MET A 116 -11.34 -8.43 12.60
CA MET A 116 -11.93 -7.32 11.87
C MET A 116 -11.41 -7.27 10.43
N THR A 117 -10.10 -7.44 10.24
CA THR A 117 -9.49 -7.54 8.91
C THR A 117 -10.10 -8.70 8.12
N LYS A 118 -10.19 -9.88 8.74
CA LYS A 118 -10.77 -11.08 8.12
C LYS A 118 -12.20 -10.86 7.64
N ARG A 119 -13.06 -10.29 8.50
CA ARG A 119 -14.44 -9.95 8.15
C ARG A 119 -14.53 -8.93 7.02
N ASN A 120 -13.67 -7.91 7.03
CA ASN A 120 -13.61 -6.92 5.97
C ASN A 120 -13.19 -7.54 4.62
N ALA A 121 -12.16 -8.38 4.62
CA ALA A 121 -11.69 -9.07 3.42
C ALA A 121 -12.77 -10.00 2.85
N GLN A 122 -13.46 -10.77 3.70
CA GLN A 122 -14.60 -11.63 3.29
C GLN A 122 -15.72 -10.82 2.66
N ARG A 123 -16.08 -9.68 3.27
CA ARG A 123 -17.08 -8.78 2.71
C ARG A 123 -16.67 -8.28 1.34
N ILE A 124 -15.43 -7.81 1.16
CA ILE A 124 -14.95 -7.36 -0.16
C ILE A 124 -15.04 -8.50 -1.16
N LEU A 125 -14.58 -9.70 -0.79
CA LEU A 125 -14.59 -10.88 -1.67
C LEU A 125 -16.01 -11.26 -2.13
N SER A 126 -17.01 -11.15 -1.25
CA SER A 126 -18.40 -11.44 -1.64
C SER A 126 -18.96 -10.46 -2.67
N TRP A 127 -18.49 -9.21 -2.71
CA TRP A 127 -18.90 -8.24 -3.73
C TRP A 127 -18.22 -8.47 -5.09
N LEU A 128 -17.17 -9.29 -5.15
CA LEU A 128 -16.43 -9.63 -6.38
C LEU A 128 -16.91 -10.94 -7.02
N ASN A 129 -17.80 -11.68 -6.36
CA ASN A 129 -18.45 -12.88 -6.89
C ASN A 129 -19.78 -12.53 -7.53
#